data_AF-A0A0D9WSQ7-F1
#
_entry.id   AF-A0A0D9WSQ7-F1
#
_cell.length_a   1.000
_cell.length_b   1.000
_cell.length_c   1.000
_cell.angle_alpha   90.00
_cell.angle_beta   90.00
_cell.angle_gamma   90.00
#
_symmetry.space_group_name_H-M   'P 1'
#
loop_
_entity.id
_entity.type
_entity.pdbx_description
1 polymer ?
#
loop_
_entity_poly.entity_id
_entity_poly.type
_entity_poly.pdbx_seq_one_letter_code
_entity_poly.pdbx_strand_id
1 'polypeptide(L)'
;MPSQAAVSCTSPATAAWSARPCTLGFTNIIVRTRAELDLTCQPAVDAFFATERPRYVILAAAKVRGVHASSASPTEYLTTNLRITVNVVDAARRCSAVRKLLLLASSTVYPHNAPQPTPESALLTGPPASGSEWYAIPKIVGIKMCQAYRAEFGLDAIAVAPNNIYGPRHPFPSSDDAHVIPALIRRFHRAKASGDAEVAVWGTGKAV
;
A
#
# COMPACT_ATOMS: atom_id res chain seq x y z
N MET A 1 -23.87 2.72 19.06
CA MET A 1 -22.70 3.44 19.62
C MET A 1 -21.66 3.63 18.52
N PRO A 2 -21.46 4.82 17.93
CA PRO A 2 -20.40 5.02 16.95
C PRO A 2 -19.16 5.51 17.68
N SER A 3 -18.20 4.62 17.90
CA SER A 3 -16.85 4.98 18.38
C SER A 3 -15.85 3.93 17.90
N GLN A 4 -15.32 4.08 16.69
CA GLN A 4 -14.43 3.06 16.12
C GLN A 4 -13.27 3.69 15.35
N ALA A 5 -12.18 3.90 16.10
CA ALA A 5 -10.85 4.29 15.64
C ALA A 5 -10.35 3.41 14.49
N ALA A 6 -10.09 4.02 13.34
CA ALA A 6 -9.33 3.46 12.23
C ALA A 6 -7.99 4.18 12.13
N VAL A 7 -6.87 3.45 12.20
CA VAL A 7 -5.53 3.99 11.96
C VAL A 7 -5.24 4.00 10.47
N SER A 8 -5.01 5.18 9.89
CA SER A 8 -4.50 5.35 8.52
C SER A 8 -3.37 6.36 8.52
N CYS A 9 -2.16 5.94 8.17
CA CYS A 9 -1.06 6.87 7.94
C CYS A 9 -1.14 7.41 6.51
N THR A 10 -1.18 8.73 6.40
CA THR A 10 -1.59 9.40 5.17
C THR A 10 -0.43 9.55 4.16
N SER A 11 -0.52 8.87 3.02
CA SER A 11 -0.01 9.31 1.71
C SER A 11 -1.16 9.80 0.81
N PRO A 12 -0.92 10.51 -0.30
CA PRO A 12 -1.98 10.96 -1.22
C PRO A 12 -2.88 9.81 -1.73
N ALA A 13 -2.32 8.60 -1.89
CA ALA A 13 -3.05 7.38 -2.26
C ALA A 13 -3.97 6.86 -1.14
N THR A 14 -3.69 7.20 0.12
CA THR A 14 -4.48 6.77 1.29
C THR A 14 -5.55 7.78 1.71
N ALA A 15 -5.57 9.00 1.15
CA ALA A 15 -6.55 10.03 1.50
C ALA A 15 -8.01 9.66 1.16
N ALA A 16 -8.22 8.71 0.25
CA ALA A 16 -9.56 8.12 0.04
C ALA A 16 -10.03 7.28 1.24
N TRP A 17 -9.09 6.67 1.97
CA TRP A 17 -9.37 5.81 3.12
C TRP A 17 -9.64 6.59 4.41
N SER A 18 -9.23 7.85 4.51
CA SER A 18 -9.61 8.72 5.62
C SER A 18 -11.01 9.33 5.43
N ALA A 19 -11.43 9.61 4.20
CA ALA A 19 -12.73 10.27 3.93
C ALA A 19 -13.94 9.32 3.96
N ARG A 20 -13.78 8.08 3.45
CA ARG A 20 -14.90 7.14 3.30
C ARG A 20 -15.50 6.64 4.63
N PRO A 21 -14.72 6.35 5.70
CA PRO A 21 -15.29 5.93 6.97
C PRO A 21 -16.21 7.00 7.58
N CYS A 22 -15.91 8.30 7.44
CA CYS A 22 -16.81 9.36 7.89
C CYS A 22 -18.19 9.25 7.22
N THR A 23 -18.22 9.01 5.90
CA THR A 23 -19.48 8.83 5.16
C THR A 23 -20.26 7.58 5.55
N LEU A 24 -19.60 6.61 6.19
CA LEU A 24 -20.20 5.37 6.71
C LEU A 24 -20.55 5.46 8.21
N GLY A 25 -20.45 6.66 8.82
CA GLY A 25 -20.83 6.89 10.22
C GLY A 25 -19.75 6.59 11.25
N PHE A 26 -18.49 6.40 10.83
CA PHE A 26 -17.36 6.34 11.76
C PHE A 26 -17.02 7.74 12.25
N THR A 27 -17.00 7.93 13.57
CA THR A 27 -16.88 9.24 14.24
C THR A 27 -15.52 9.49 14.89
N ASN A 28 -14.70 8.46 15.03
CA ASN A 28 -13.37 8.56 15.64
C ASN A 28 -12.37 7.96 14.65
N ILE A 29 -11.65 8.78 13.89
CA ILE A 29 -10.64 8.33 12.93
C ILE A 29 -9.29 8.83 13.40
N ILE A 30 -8.33 7.92 13.54
CA ILE A 30 -7.00 8.24 14.06
C ILE A 30 -6.04 8.26 12.87
N VAL A 31 -5.55 9.44 12.52
CA VAL A 31 -4.54 9.59 11.47
C VAL A 31 -3.30 10.22 12.05
N ARG A 32 -2.14 9.80 11.55
CA ARG A 32 -0.85 10.42 11.84
C ARG A 32 -0.10 10.61 10.55
N THR A 33 0.46 11.79 10.38
CA THR A 33 1.48 12.07 9.38
C THR A 33 2.78 11.35 9.76
N ARG A 34 3.70 11.22 8.80
CA ARG A 34 5.02 10.64 9.07
C ARG A 34 5.81 11.43 10.13
N ALA A 35 5.60 12.74 10.21
CA ALA A 35 6.29 13.59 11.19
C ALA A 35 5.77 13.35 12.63
N GLU A 36 4.50 13.00 12.77
CA GLU A 36 3.88 12.69 14.08
C GLU A 36 4.15 11.23 14.51
N LEU A 37 4.28 10.31 13.55
CA LEU A 37 4.54 8.90 13.82
C LEU A 37 5.38 8.28 12.69
N ASP A 38 6.66 8.00 12.99
CA ASP A 38 7.49 7.19 12.12
C ASP A 38 7.23 5.69 12.37
N LEU A 39 6.46 5.07 11.46
CA LEU A 39 6.13 3.66 11.52
C LEU A 39 7.35 2.72 11.40
N THR A 40 8.51 3.22 11.00
CA THR A 40 9.75 2.41 11.00
C THR A 40 10.37 2.29 12.39
N CYS A 41 9.97 3.14 13.34
CA CYS A 41 10.44 3.14 14.72
C CYS A 41 9.50 2.30 15.62
N GLN A 42 9.94 1.10 16.01
CA GLN A 42 9.13 0.18 16.81
C GLN A 42 8.65 0.80 18.14
N PRO A 43 9.50 1.45 18.97
CA PRO A 43 9.04 2.08 20.21
C PRO A 43 7.96 3.15 20.01
N ALA A 44 8.04 3.92 18.91
CA ALA A 44 7.03 4.93 18.60
C ALA A 44 5.68 4.29 18.24
N VAL A 45 5.71 3.21 17.45
CA VAL A 45 4.50 2.43 17.12
C VAL A 45 3.90 1.81 18.38
N ASP A 46 4.72 1.24 19.25
CA ASP A 46 4.27 0.64 20.52
C ASP A 46 3.59 1.68 21.43
N ALA A 47 4.22 2.84 21.62
CA ALA A 47 3.66 3.93 22.40
C ALA A 47 2.32 4.43 21.82
N PHE A 48 2.22 4.52 20.49
CA PHE A 48 0.99 4.90 19.80
C PHE A 48 -0.13 3.88 20.04
N PHE A 49 0.11 2.57 19.88
CA PHE A 49 -0.90 1.54 20.12
C PHE A 49 -1.32 1.43 21.60
N ALA A 50 -0.39 1.67 22.52
CA ALA A 50 -0.67 1.70 23.95
C ALA A 50 -1.58 2.88 24.34
N THR A 51 -1.37 4.04 23.73
CA THR A 51 -2.12 5.28 23.99
C THR A 51 -3.49 5.26 23.32
N GLU A 52 -3.52 5.02 22.00
CA GLU A 52 -4.71 5.20 21.18
C GLU A 52 -5.65 3.99 21.20
N ARG A 53 -5.11 2.80 21.51
CA ARG A 53 -5.85 1.52 21.59
C ARG A 53 -6.88 1.33 20.45
N PRO A 54 -6.45 1.36 19.17
CA PRO A 54 -7.35 1.33 18.04
C PRO A 54 -8.14 0.02 17.96
N ARG A 55 -9.40 0.08 17.50
CA ARG A 55 -10.23 -1.11 17.26
C ARG A 55 -10.04 -1.71 15.88
N TYR A 56 -9.76 -0.87 14.88
CA TYR A 56 -9.56 -1.28 13.50
C TYR A 56 -8.26 -0.67 12.97
N VAL A 57 -7.47 -1.47 12.27
CA VAL A 57 -6.20 -1.03 11.69
C VAL A 57 -6.27 -1.20 10.19
N ILE A 58 -6.02 -0.12 9.43
CA ILE A 58 -5.87 -0.17 7.98
C ILE A 58 -4.43 0.17 7.65
N LEU A 59 -3.62 -0.86 7.43
CA LEU A 59 -2.22 -0.70 7.06
C LEU A 59 -2.10 -0.37 5.57
N ALA A 60 -2.27 0.91 5.25
CA ALA A 60 -2.12 1.48 3.92
C ALA A 60 -0.77 2.20 3.71
N ALA A 61 0.03 2.31 4.77
CA ALA A 61 1.35 2.94 4.71
C ALA A 61 2.37 2.04 3.98
N ALA A 62 3.10 2.64 3.05
CA ALA A 62 4.19 1.99 2.34
C ALA A 62 5.10 3.05 1.71
N LYS A 63 6.38 2.72 1.53
CA LYS A 63 7.23 3.44 0.59
C LYS A 63 7.00 2.86 -0.80
N VAL A 64 6.34 3.63 -1.68
CA VAL A 64 5.95 3.21 -3.03
C VAL A 64 6.31 4.28 -4.04
N ARG A 65 6.94 3.86 -5.15
CA ARG A 65 7.16 4.62 -6.39
C ARG A 65 7.26 3.63 -7.55
N GLY A 66 7.54 4.12 -8.77
CA GLY A 66 7.77 3.28 -9.94
C GLY A 66 8.95 2.30 -9.76
N VAL A 67 8.95 1.23 -10.57
CA VAL A 67 9.94 0.11 -10.49
C VAL A 67 11.38 0.63 -10.53
N HIS A 68 11.69 1.60 -11.38
CA HIS A 68 13.02 2.19 -11.47
C HIS A 68 13.51 2.78 -10.14
N ALA A 69 12.65 3.51 -9.42
CA ALA A 69 13.02 4.11 -8.14
C ALA A 69 13.25 3.07 -7.04
N SER A 70 12.52 1.94 -7.08
CA SER A 70 12.74 0.80 -6.20
C SER A 70 14.10 0.14 -6.46
N SER A 71 14.42 -0.11 -7.74
CA SER A 71 15.70 -0.69 -8.15
C SER A 71 16.90 0.20 -7.88
N ALA A 72 16.75 1.53 -7.94
CA ALA A 72 17.81 2.49 -7.64
C ALA A 72 18.12 2.62 -6.13
N SER A 73 17.23 2.13 -5.24
CA SER A 73 17.41 2.25 -3.78
C SER A 73 16.90 1.01 -3.05
N PRO A 74 17.39 -0.19 -3.38
CA PRO A 74 16.79 -1.48 -2.99
C PRO A 74 16.68 -1.63 -1.46
N THR A 75 17.76 -1.30 -0.74
CA THR A 75 17.81 -1.35 0.73
C THR A 75 16.75 -0.45 1.35
N GLU A 76 16.55 0.76 0.83
CA GLU A 76 15.59 1.69 1.39
C GLU A 76 14.16 1.17 1.26
N TYR A 77 13.77 0.67 0.08
CA TYR A 77 12.43 0.14 -0.15
C TYR A 77 12.17 -1.13 0.64
N LEU A 78 13.12 -2.06 0.64
CA LEU A 78 13.00 -3.33 1.35
C LEU A 78 12.88 -3.09 2.86
N THR A 79 13.85 -2.40 3.45
CA THR A 79 13.92 -2.23 4.91
C THR A 79 12.80 -1.35 5.45
N THR A 80 12.45 -0.27 4.75
CA THR A 80 11.36 0.62 5.17
C THR A 80 10.02 -0.12 5.19
N ASN A 81 9.68 -0.81 4.09
CA ASN A 81 8.40 -1.51 4.02
C ASN A 81 8.35 -2.71 4.98
N LEU A 82 9.47 -3.42 5.19
CA LEU A 82 9.54 -4.49 6.19
C LEU A 82 9.30 -3.94 7.60
N ARG A 83 10.02 -2.88 8.02
CA ARG A 83 9.88 -2.29 9.35
C ARG A 83 8.46 -1.80 9.60
N ILE A 84 7.88 -1.06 8.65
CA ILE A 84 6.49 -0.60 8.75
C ILE A 84 5.54 -1.79 8.93
N THR A 85 5.70 -2.82 8.10
CA THR A 85 4.81 -3.99 8.11
C THR A 85 4.93 -4.76 9.42
N VAL A 86 6.15 -5.09 9.84
CA VAL A 86 6.40 -5.86 11.06
C VAL A 86 5.92 -5.10 12.29
N ASN A 87 6.31 -3.83 12.44
CA ASN A 87 5.97 -3.03 13.60
C ASN A 87 4.45 -2.89 13.78
N VAL A 88 3.72 -2.56 12.71
CA VAL A 88 2.28 -2.32 12.81
C VAL A 88 1.50 -3.62 13.00
N VAL A 89 1.85 -4.68 12.26
CA VAL A 89 1.11 -5.95 12.36
C VAL A 89 1.35 -6.61 13.71
N ASP A 90 2.59 -6.57 14.23
CA ASP A 90 2.90 -7.09 15.57
C ASP A 90 2.26 -6.25 16.70
N ALA A 91 2.33 -4.91 16.62
CA ALA A 91 1.67 -4.04 17.58
C ALA A 91 0.14 -4.23 17.59
N ALA A 92 -0.46 -4.40 16.41
CA ALA A 92 -1.88 -4.71 16.29
C ALA A 92 -2.24 -6.04 16.95
N ARG A 93 -1.42 -7.07 16.78
CA ARG A 93 -1.61 -8.36 17.46
C ARG A 93 -1.51 -8.23 18.98
N ARG A 94 -0.55 -7.44 19.49
CA ARG A 94 -0.35 -7.26 20.95
C ARG A 94 -1.40 -6.36 21.60
N CYS A 95 -2.04 -5.47 20.84
CA CYS A 95 -3.05 -4.57 21.35
C CYS A 95 -4.41 -5.26 21.47
N SER A 96 -4.84 -5.58 22.70
CA SER A 96 -6.11 -6.28 22.97
C SER A 96 -7.37 -5.53 22.52
N ALA A 97 -7.27 -4.24 22.20
CA ALA A 97 -8.39 -3.47 21.66
C ALA A 97 -8.63 -3.74 20.16
N VAL A 98 -7.62 -4.21 19.43
CA VAL A 98 -7.70 -4.45 17.99
C VAL A 98 -8.61 -5.63 17.72
N ARG A 99 -9.65 -5.39 16.92
CA ARG A 99 -10.62 -6.39 16.50
C ARG A 99 -10.38 -6.88 15.09
N LYS A 100 -9.82 -6.05 14.21
CA LYS A 100 -9.56 -6.39 12.82
C LYS A 100 -8.41 -5.57 12.25
N LEU A 101 -7.58 -6.22 11.44
CA LEU A 101 -6.53 -5.58 10.65
C LEU A 101 -6.76 -5.83 9.16
N LEU A 102 -6.68 -4.78 8.36
CA LEU A 102 -6.63 -4.83 6.90
C LEU A 102 -5.25 -4.39 6.43
N LEU A 103 -4.50 -5.31 5.83
CA LEU A 103 -3.24 -5.02 5.15
C LEU A 103 -3.50 -4.72 3.67
N LEU A 104 -3.02 -3.57 3.18
CA LEU A 104 -2.91 -3.32 1.75
C LEU A 104 -1.59 -3.89 1.21
N ALA A 105 -1.71 -5.02 0.52
CA ALA A 105 -0.65 -5.61 -0.28
C ALA A 105 -0.58 -4.93 -1.66
N SER A 106 -0.22 -5.68 -2.70
CA SER A 106 -0.10 -5.21 -4.09
C SER A 106 -0.17 -6.42 -5.00
N SER A 107 -0.72 -6.30 -6.20
CA SER A 107 -0.68 -7.40 -7.19
C SER A 107 0.74 -7.82 -7.58
N THR A 108 1.74 -6.96 -7.31
CA THR A 108 3.16 -7.27 -7.49
C THR A 108 3.68 -8.42 -6.61
N VAL A 109 2.88 -8.91 -5.65
CA VAL A 109 3.22 -10.10 -4.85
C VAL A 109 3.12 -11.39 -5.66
N TYR A 110 2.40 -11.37 -6.79
CA TYR A 110 2.26 -12.53 -7.65
C TYR A 110 3.46 -12.66 -8.59
N PRO A 111 3.83 -13.91 -8.97
CA PRO A 111 4.93 -14.14 -9.89
C PRO A 111 4.71 -13.51 -11.25
N HIS A 112 5.81 -13.14 -11.93
CA HIS A 112 5.75 -12.57 -13.28
C HIS A 112 5.02 -13.48 -14.28
N ASN A 113 5.23 -14.80 -14.17
CA ASN A 113 4.67 -15.82 -15.06
C ASN A 113 3.40 -16.47 -14.47
N ALA A 114 2.69 -15.78 -13.56
CA ALA A 114 1.44 -16.29 -13.03
C ALA A 114 0.39 -16.43 -14.15
N PRO A 115 -0.49 -17.46 -14.09
CA PRO A 115 -1.56 -17.61 -15.08
C PRO A 115 -2.48 -16.38 -15.06
N GLN A 116 -3.10 -16.09 -16.20
CA GLN A 116 -4.08 -15.01 -16.34
C GLN A 116 -5.47 -15.61 -16.60
N PRO A 117 -6.51 -15.19 -15.86
CA PRO A 117 -6.48 -14.28 -14.71
C PRO A 117 -5.71 -14.88 -13.51
N THR A 118 -4.97 -14.04 -12.78
CA THR A 118 -4.14 -14.49 -11.64
C THR A 118 -4.98 -14.91 -10.44
N PRO A 119 -5.01 -16.20 -10.06
CA PRO A 119 -5.70 -16.65 -8.86
C PRO A 119 -4.87 -16.34 -7.61
N GLU A 120 -5.52 -16.22 -6.45
CA GLU A 120 -4.84 -15.99 -5.17
C GLU A 120 -3.83 -17.11 -4.83
N SER A 121 -4.08 -18.33 -5.32
CA SER A 121 -3.18 -19.49 -5.19
C SER A 121 -1.85 -19.34 -5.94
N ALA A 122 -1.70 -18.34 -6.82
CA ALA A 122 -0.43 -18.04 -7.47
C ALA A 122 0.59 -17.36 -6.53
N LEU A 123 0.17 -16.93 -5.34
CA LEU A 123 1.09 -16.35 -4.35
C LEU A 123 2.21 -17.37 -4.03
N LEU A 124 3.47 -16.93 -4.15
CA LEU A 124 4.66 -17.76 -3.91
C LEU A 124 4.86 -18.97 -4.83
N THR A 125 4.20 -19.04 -6.00
CA THR A 125 4.47 -20.09 -7.00
C THR A 125 5.69 -19.80 -7.88
N GLY A 126 6.33 -18.64 -7.70
CA GLY A 126 7.52 -18.20 -8.42
C GLY A 126 8.03 -16.84 -7.92
N PRO A 127 9.11 -16.30 -8.51
CA PRO A 127 9.65 -15.00 -8.13
C PRO A 127 8.76 -13.84 -8.62
N PRO A 128 8.70 -12.72 -7.87
CA PRO A 128 8.12 -11.47 -8.38
C PRO A 128 8.82 -10.99 -9.66
N ALA A 129 8.20 -10.07 -10.38
CA ALA A 129 8.83 -9.45 -11.55
C ALA A 129 10.15 -8.76 -11.18
N SER A 130 11.14 -8.85 -12.08
CA SER A 130 12.46 -8.24 -11.89
C SER A 130 12.35 -6.75 -11.54
N GLY A 131 13.12 -6.30 -10.54
CA GLY A 131 13.08 -4.93 -10.02
C GLY A 131 11.91 -4.61 -9.05
N SER A 132 10.90 -5.47 -8.95
CA SER A 132 9.78 -5.30 -8.01
C SER A 132 9.97 -5.98 -6.67
N GLU A 133 10.94 -6.88 -6.56
CA GLU A 133 11.18 -7.74 -5.38
C GLU A 133 11.38 -6.94 -4.07
N TRP A 134 12.07 -5.81 -4.13
CA TRP A 134 12.32 -4.93 -2.98
C TRP A 134 11.05 -4.33 -2.38
N TYR A 135 9.97 -4.29 -3.15
CA TYR A 135 8.65 -3.87 -2.71
C TYR A 135 7.71 -5.07 -2.48
N ALA A 136 7.76 -6.08 -3.34
CA ALA A 136 6.90 -7.26 -3.28
C ALA A 136 7.16 -8.14 -2.05
N ILE A 137 8.43 -8.40 -1.71
CA ILE A 137 8.80 -9.25 -0.58
C ILE A 137 8.23 -8.73 0.75
N PRO A 138 8.37 -7.44 1.12
CA PRO A 138 7.72 -6.90 2.31
C PRO A 138 6.20 -7.12 2.36
N LYS A 139 5.52 -7.01 1.20
CA LYS A 139 4.07 -7.23 1.12
C LYS A 139 3.71 -8.71 1.29
N ILE A 140 4.52 -9.62 0.74
CA ILE A 140 4.40 -11.07 0.96
C ILE A 140 4.59 -11.39 2.46
N VAL A 141 5.61 -10.81 3.10
CA VAL A 141 5.84 -10.95 4.55
C VAL A 141 4.61 -10.52 5.33
N GLY A 142 4.01 -9.36 5.01
CA GLY A 142 2.78 -8.91 5.66
C GLY A 142 1.61 -9.90 5.50
N ILE A 143 1.41 -10.46 4.31
CA ILE A 143 0.39 -11.50 4.08
C ILE A 143 0.65 -12.72 4.99
N LYS A 144 1.90 -13.18 5.06
CA LYS A 144 2.29 -14.33 5.88
C LYS A 144 2.17 -14.05 7.36
N MET A 145 2.49 -12.84 7.83
CA MET A 145 2.24 -12.44 9.22
C MET A 145 0.75 -12.45 9.56
N CYS A 146 -0.12 -11.94 8.67
CA CYS A 146 -1.56 -12.01 8.88
C CYS A 146 -2.07 -13.46 8.99
N GLN A 147 -1.58 -14.35 8.12
CA GLN A 147 -1.91 -15.78 8.15
C GLN A 147 -1.43 -16.44 9.44
N ALA A 148 -0.16 -16.21 9.82
CA ALA A 148 0.44 -16.80 11.01
C ALA A 148 -0.24 -16.32 12.30
N TYR A 149 -0.43 -15.01 12.47
CA TYR A 149 -1.10 -14.49 13.67
C TYR A 149 -2.57 -14.86 13.77
N ARG A 150 -3.26 -15.06 12.65
CA ARG A 150 -4.60 -15.62 12.67
C ARG A 150 -4.58 -17.07 13.15
N ALA A 151 -3.66 -17.88 12.62
CA ALA A 151 -3.56 -19.30 12.97
C ALA A 151 -3.13 -19.53 14.43
N GLU A 152 -2.19 -18.73 14.93
CA GLU A 152 -1.60 -18.92 16.26
C GLU A 152 -2.37 -18.17 17.36
N PHE A 153 -2.85 -16.95 17.09
CA PHE A 153 -3.44 -16.06 18.10
C PHE A 153 -4.88 -15.64 17.81
N GLY A 154 -5.49 -16.12 16.73
CA GLY A 154 -6.88 -15.78 16.39
C GLY A 154 -7.10 -14.33 15.95
N LEU A 155 -6.04 -13.59 15.60
CA LEU A 155 -6.19 -12.21 15.11
C LEU A 155 -7.02 -12.19 13.81
N ASP A 156 -8.09 -11.39 13.75
CA ASP A 156 -8.87 -11.16 12.52
C ASP A 156 -8.11 -10.23 11.56
N ALA A 157 -6.99 -10.71 11.02
CA ALA A 157 -6.19 -10.00 10.02
C ALA A 157 -6.52 -10.52 8.60
N ILE A 158 -6.73 -9.61 7.67
CA ILE A 158 -6.93 -9.89 6.24
C ILE A 158 -5.98 -9.03 5.40
N ALA A 159 -5.64 -9.53 4.22
CA ALA A 159 -4.83 -8.79 3.25
C ALA A 159 -5.57 -8.70 1.92
N VAL A 160 -5.45 -7.55 1.25
CA VAL A 160 -5.98 -7.34 -0.10
C VAL A 160 -4.85 -6.90 -1.03
N ALA A 161 -4.77 -7.49 -2.22
CA ALA A 161 -3.76 -7.20 -3.22
C ALA A 161 -4.41 -6.47 -4.41
N PRO A 162 -4.51 -5.13 -4.36
CA PRO A 162 -5.07 -4.39 -5.49
C PRO A 162 -4.13 -4.44 -6.70
N ASN A 163 -4.73 -4.42 -7.90
CA ASN A 163 -4.02 -4.22 -9.16
C ASN A 163 -3.63 -2.74 -9.34
N ASN A 164 -3.66 -2.24 -10.58
CA ASN A 164 -3.40 -0.84 -10.88
C ASN A 164 -4.50 0.05 -10.28
N ILE A 165 -4.10 1.02 -9.46
CA ILE A 165 -4.98 2.04 -8.89
C ILE A 165 -4.66 3.40 -9.52
N TYR A 166 -5.68 4.15 -9.87
CA TYR A 166 -5.60 5.56 -10.24
C TYR A 166 -6.80 6.30 -9.67
N GLY A 167 -6.71 7.62 -9.56
CA GLY A 167 -7.84 8.44 -9.10
C GLY A 167 -7.44 9.79 -8.53
N PRO A 168 -8.41 10.50 -7.93
CA PRO A 168 -8.16 11.80 -7.30
C PRO A 168 -7.01 11.71 -6.28
N ARG A 169 -6.16 12.74 -6.25
CA ARG A 169 -4.96 12.86 -5.40
C ARG A 169 -3.82 11.91 -5.76
N HIS A 170 -3.91 11.14 -6.85
CA HIS A 170 -2.71 10.51 -7.39
C HIS A 170 -1.77 11.61 -7.92
N PRO A 171 -0.50 11.66 -7.49
CA PRO A 171 0.43 12.68 -7.98
C PRO A 171 0.62 12.54 -9.50
N PHE A 172 0.60 13.67 -10.19
CA PHE A 172 1.01 13.72 -11.59
C PHE A 172 2.53 13.80 -11.65
N PRO A 173 3.18 12.85 -12.31
CA PRO A 173 4.63 12.73 -12.30
C PRO A 173 5.27 13.87 -13.10
N SER A 174 6.41 14.37 -12.62
CA SER A 174 7.22 15.36 -13.36
C SER A 174 8.01 14.72 -14.49
N SER A 175 8.42 13.44 -14.33
CA SER A 175 9.11 12.62 -15.33
C SER A 175 8.18 11.57 -15.97
N ASP A 176 8.63 10.98 -17.07
CA ASP A 176 7.87 9.95 -17.81
C ASP A 176 7.92 8.55 -17.13
N ASP A 177 8.73 8.36 -16.08
CA ASP A 177 8.94 7.08 -15.36
C ASP A 177 7.85 6.73 -14.34
N ALA A 178 6.59 6.95 -14.69
CA ALA A 178 5.49 6.89 -13.75
C ALA A 178 4.36 5.96 -14.17
N HIS A 179 3.42 5.73 -13.26
CA HIS A 179 2.23 4.92 -13.53
C HIS A 179 1.53 5.42 -14.81
N VAL A 180 1.18 4.48 -15.70
CA VAL A 180 0.77 4.79 -17.08
C VAL A 180 -0.39 5.79 -17.15
N ILE A 181 -1.42 5.61 -16.33
CA ILE A 181 -2.63 6.45 -16.34
C ILE A 181 -2.32 7.91 -15.97
N PRO A 182 -1.73 8.23 -14.79
CA PRO A 182 -1.41 9.61 -14.44
C PRO A 182 -0.36 10.23 -15.37
N ALA A 183 0.59 9.44 -15.88
CA ALA A 183 1.56 9.92 -16.87
C ALA A 183 0.85 10.35 -18.17
N LEU A 184 -0.03 9.52 -18.72
CA LEU A 184 -0.78 9.82 -19.94
C LEU A 184 -1.75 11.00 -19.75
N ILE A 185 -2.46 11.07 -18.62
CA ILE A 185 -3.34 12.22 -18.31
C ILE A 185 -2.54 13.54 -18.39
N ARG A 186 -1.36 13.59 -17.78
CA ARG A 186 -0.50 14.78 -17.83
C ARG A 186 -0.01 15.09 -19.25
N ARG A 187 0.44 14.08 -19.98
CA ARG A 187 0.97 14.23 -21.35
C ARG A 187 -0.09 14.76 -22.31
N PHE A 188 -1.29 14.18 -22.28
CA PHE A 188 -2.42 14.65 -23.09
C PHE A 188 -2.87 16.06 -22.68
N HIS A 189 -2.89 16.37 -21.37
CA HIS A 189 -3.20 17.72 -20.91
C HIS A 189 -2.20 18.76 -21.45
N ARG A 190 -0.89 18.47 -21.38
CA ARG A 190 0.15 19.34 -21.91
C ARG A 190 0.02 19.52 -23.42
N ALA A 191 -0.14 18.43 -24.16
CA ALA A 191 -0.27 18.47 -25.62
C ALA A 191 -1.44 19.35 -26.05
N LYS A 192 -2.59 19.21 -25.38
CA LYS A 192 -3.75 20.08 -25.60
C LYS A 192 -3.46 21.55 -25.30
N ALA A 193 -2.74 21.84 -24.21
CA ALA A 193 -2.41 23.22 -23.82
C ALA A 193 -1.39 23.87 -24.78
N SER A 194 -0.47 23.10 -25.34
CA SER A 194 0.55 23.56 -26.29
C SER A 194 0.08 23.58 -27.74
N GLY A 195 -1.02 22.91 -28.07
CA GLY A 195 -1.48 22.74 -29.46
C GLY A 195 -0.70 21.68 -30.23
N ASP A 196 -0.11 20.71 -29.55
CA ASP A 196 0.66 19.62 -30.19
C ASP A 196 -0.28 18.73 -31.02
N ALA A 197 0.13 18.39 -32.25
CA ALA A 197 -0.69 17.61 -33.17
C ALA A 197 -0.81 16.12 -32.76
N GLU A 198 0.17 15.60 -32.02
CA GLU A 198 0.24 14.19 -31.64
C GLU A 198 0.99 13.97 -30.31
N VAL A 199 0.76 12.81 -29.69
CA VAL A 199 1.45 12.36 -28.47
C VAL A 199 1.91 10.91 -28.65
N ALA A 200 3.22 10.70 -28.80
CA ALA A 200 3.79 9.37 -29.00
C ALA A 200 3.73 8.50 -27.73
N VAL A 201 3.11 7.33 -27.76
CA VAL A 201 3.11 6.37 -26.63
C VAL A 201 3.99 5.18 -27.00
N TRP A 202 4.96 4.86 -26.16
CA TRP A 202 5.87 3.73 -26.40
C TRP A 202 5.12 2.39 -26.35
N GLY A 203 5.42 1.51 -27.29
CA GLY A 203 4.85 0.16 -27.40
C GLY A 203 3.78 0.03 -28.49
N THR A 204 3.20 -1.17 -28.60
CA THR A 204 2.21 -1.50 -29.66
C THR A 204 0.78 -1.17 -29.25
N GLY A 205 0.53 -0.88 -27.97
CA GLY A 205 -0.82 -0.72 -27.41
C GLY A 205 -1.61 -2.02 -27.25
N LYS A 206 -1.03 -3.18 -27.58
CA LYS A 206 -1.68 -4.49 -27.35
C LYS A 206 -1.68 -4.84 -25.86
N ALA A 207 -2.76 -5.47 -25.40
CA ALA A 207 -2.79 -6.09 -24.07
C ALA A 207 -1.77 -7.24 -24.02
N VAL A 208 -1.08 -7.35 -22.88
CA VAL A 208 -0.17 -8.44 -22.52
C VAL A 208 -0.69 -9.14 -21.29
#